data_AF-A0A7Y0IE71-F1
#
_entry.id   AF-A0A7Y0IE71-F1
#
_cell.length_a   1.000
_cell.length_b   1.000
_cell.length_c   1.000
_cell.angle_alpha   90.00
_cell.angle_beta   90.00
_cell.angle_gamma   90.00
#
_symmetry.space_group_name_H-M   'P 1'
#
loop_
_entity.id
_entity.type
_entity.pdbx_description
1 polymer ?
#
loop_
_entity_poly.entity_id
_entity_poly.type
_entity_poly.pdbx_seq_one_letter_code
_entity_poly.pdbx_strand_id
1 'polypeptide(L)'
;MTDKCRLYGVEEELRQSHILPKFIIDYFKSTGSRFIRGFSTPNQRRQDGIKRNYLSHQAEQDFSIREKWFAENFFRRFMDDGQSIFPYDKNLYYFLISVLWRGLLHQLELPEIYSNPQLKVDFPKNSSLCLPKYPRVKLLEQSSVR
;
A
#
# COMPACT_ATOMS: atom_id res chain seq x y z
N MET A 1 -4.89 0.50 -23.30
CA MET A 1 -5.78 1.66 -23.05
C MET A 1 -5.12 2.48 -21.96
N THR A 2 -4.82 3.75 -22.22
CA THR A 2 -4.16 4.63 -21.26
C THR A 2 -5.18 5.20 -20.27
N ASP A 3 -4.80 5.29 -19.01
CA ASP A 3 -5.64 5.84 -17.94
C ASP A 3 -4.75 6.61 -16.95
N LYS A 4 -5.35 7.42 -16.09
CA LYS A 4 -4.65 8.33 -15.18
C LYS A 4 -4.23 7.62 -13.90
N CYS A 5 -2.93 7.60 -13.64
CA CYS A 5 -2.35 7.08 -12.42
C CYS A 5 -2.92 7.82 -11.19
N ARG A 6 -3.45 7.07 -10.22
CA ARG A 6 -4.07 7.65 -9.02
C ARG A 6 -3.06 8.29 -8.07
N LEU A 7 -1.78 7.90 -8.13
CA LEU A 7 -0.73 8.43 -7.26
C LEU A 7 -0.09 9.70 -7.83
N TYR A 8 0.36 9.66 -9.09
CA TYR A 8 1.09 10.76 -9.74
C TYR A 8 0.25 11.60 -10.71
N GLY A 9 -0.96 11.14 -11.07
CA GLY A 9 -1.83 11.83 -12.02
C GLY A 9 -1.32 11.86 -13.47
N VAL A 10 -0.33 11.03 -13.80
CA VAL A 10 0.21 10.85 -15.15
C VAL A 10 -0.68 9.90 -15.97
N GLU A 11 -0.86 10.18 -17.27
CA GLU A 11 -1.63 9.31 -18.18
C GLU A 11 -0.71 8.27 -18.81
N GLU A 12 -0.90 7.01 -18.44
CA GLU A 12 -0.04 5.91 -18.85
C GLU A 12 -0.82 4.60 -18.92
N GLU A 13 -0.19 3.52 -19.39
CA GLU A 13 -0.75 2.18 -19.22
C GLU A 13 -0.60 1.75 -17.75
N LEU A 14 -1.74 1.64 -17.05
CA LEU A 14 -1.76 1.30 -15.64
C LEU A 14 -1.43 -0.18 -15.43
N ARG A 15 -0.70 -0.44 -14.34
CA ARG A 15 -0.32 -1.79 -13.92
C ARG A 15 -1.38 -2.40 -13.02
N GLN A 16 -1.48 -3.73 -13.06
CA GLN A 16 -2.34 -4.49 -12.14
C GLN A 16 -1.69 -4.57 -10.76
N SER A 17 -1.84 -3.50 -9.98
CA SER A 17 -1.29 -3.39 -8.64
C SER A 17 -2.11 -4.21 -7.65
N HIS A 18 -1.45 -4.97 -6.78
CA HIS A 18 -2.13 -5.66 -5.70
C HIS A 18 -2.55 -4.68 -4.60
N ILE A 19 -3.78 -4.85 -4.07
CA ILE A 19 -4.22 -4.07 -2.90
C ILE A 19 -3.41 -4.49 -1.67
N LEU A 20 -3.40 -5.78 -1.36
CA LEU A 20 -2.51 -6.37 -0.36
C LEU A 20 -1.19 -6.79 -1.04
N PRO A 21 -0.02 -6.40 -0.51
CA PRO A 21 1.27 -6.77 -1.06
C PRO A 21 1.40 -8.26 -1.37
N LYS A 22 2.04 -8.57 -2.50
CA LYS A 22 2.17 -9.96 -2.99
C LYS A 22 2.86 -10.89 -1.98
N PHE A 23 3.87 -10.40 -1.25
CA PHE A 23 4.58 -11.23 -0.28
C PHE A 23 3.68 -11.72 0.87
N ILE A 24 2.67 -10.93 1.25
CA ILE A 24 1.70 -11.32 2.29
C ILE A 24 0.80 -12.44 1.75
N ILE A 25 0.32 -12.28 0.52
CA ILE A 25 -0.49 -13.29 -0.18
C ILE A 25 0.28 -14.61 -0.29
N ASP A 26 1.54 -14.54 -0.69
CA ASP A 26 2.39 -15.70 -0.86
C ASP A 26 2.70 -16.37 0.50
N TYR A 27 2.92 -15.59 1.56
CA TYR A 27 3.07 -16.11 2.91
C TYR A 27 1.82 -16.85 3.41
N PHE A 28 0.62 -16.31 3.17
CA PHE A 28 -0.62 -16.99 3.54
C PHE A 28 -0.81 -18.31 2.77
N LYS A 29 -0.37 -18.37 1.51
CA LYS A 29 -0.43 -19.62 0.74
C LYS A 29 0.56 -20.67 1.25
N SER A 30 1.74 -20.25 1.72
CA SER A 30 2.75 -21.18 2.22
C SER A 30 2.41 -21.71 3.61
N THR A 31 1.78 -20.90 4.46
CA THR A 31 1.47 -21.28 5.86
C THR A 31 0.05 -21.81 6.06
N GLY A 32 -0.91 -21.38 5.23
CA GLY A 32 -2.30 -21.79 5.30
C GLY A 32 -2.70 -22.72 4.14
N SER A 33 -3.91 -22.52 3.62
CA SER A 33 -4.32 -23.21 2.39
C SER A 33 -3.72 -22.53 1.17
N ARG A 34 -3.24 -23.34 0.21
CA ARG A 34 -2.71 -22.89 -1.11
C ARG A 34 -3.63 -21.92 -1.87
N PHE A 35 -4.93 -21.90 -1.53
CA PHE A 35 -5.94 -21.05 -2.15
C PHE A 35 -6.53 -20.08 -1.13
N ILE A 36 -6.79 -18.85 -1.58
CA ILE A 36 -7.52 -17.83 -0.83
C ILE A 36 -9.00 -17.97 -1.13
N ARG A 37 -9.85 -17.72 -0.12
CA ARG A 37 -11.30 -17.72 -0.23
C ARG A 37 -11.84 -16.40 0.31
N GLY A 38 -12.85 -15.84 -0.35
CA GLY A 38 -13.53 -14.62 0.10
C GLY A 38 -14.74 -14.95 0.97
N PHE A 39 -15.16 -14.00 1.80
CA PHE A 39 -16.36 -14.14 2.63
C PHE A 39 -17.63 -14.32 1.78
N SER A 40 -17.80 -13.54 0.72
CA SER A 40 -18.96 -13.61 -0.18
C SER A 40 -18.96 -14.85 -1.10
N THR A 41 -17.80 -15.43 -1.36
CA THR A 41 -17.65 -16.59 -2.25
C THR A 41 -16.70 -17.64 -1.65
N PRO A 42 -17.10 -18.33 -0.57
CA PRO A 42 -16.23 -19.27 0.15
C PRO A 42 -15.92 -20.54 -0.66
N ASN A 43 -16.80 -20.89 -1.60
CA ASN A 43 -16.65 -22.06 -2.47
C ASN A 43 -15.70 -21.81 -3.66
N GLN A 44 -15.36 -20.55 -3.93
CA GLN A 44 -14.44 -20.20 -5.02
C GLN A 44 -13.00 -20.14 -4.49
N ARG A 45 -12.13 -20.95 -5.11
CA ARG A 45 -10.70 -20.94 -4.83
C ARG A 45 -10.04 -19.86 -5.69
N ARG A 46 -9.40 -18.86 -5.05
CA ARG A 46 -8.61 -17.83 -5.73
C ARG A 46 -7.13 -18.06 -5.48
N GLN A 47 -6.32 -17.94 -6.53
CA GLN A 47 -4.86 -18.10 -6.45
C GLN A 47 -4.13 -16.78 -6.27
N ASP A 48 -4.80 -15.64 -6.44
CA ASP A 48 -4.19 -14.33 -6.34
C ASP A 48 -5.05 -13.39 -5.50
N GLY A 49 -4.42 -12.33 -5.01
CA GLY A 49 -5.10 -11.27 -4.29
C GLY A 49 -5.91 -10.36 -5.20
N ILE A 50 -6.62 -9.42 -4.57
CA ILE A 50 -7.37 -8.40 -5.29
C ILE A 50 -6.37 -7.46 -5.97
N LYS A 51 -6.56 -7.24 -7.28
CA LYS A 51 -5.76 -6.31 -8.09
C LYS A 51 -6.63 -5.22 -8.66
N ARG A 52 -6.03 -4.03 -8.81
CA ARG A 52 -6.66 -2.85 -9.39
C ARG A 52 -5.65 -2.08 -10.24
N ASN A 53 -6.16 -1.44 -11.29
CA ASN A 53 -5.37 -0.63 -12.19
C ASN A 53 -5.27 0.79 -11.62
N TYR A 54 -4.40 1.01 -10.64
CA TYR A 54 -4.27 2.32 -9.98
C TYR A 54 -2.97 3.05 -10.31
N LEU A 55 -1.90 2.31 -10.61
CA LEU A 55 -0.55 2.84 -10.61
C LEU A 55 0.08 2.80 -11.99
N SER A 56 0.85 3.84 -12.30
CA SER A 56 1.81 3.82 -13.40
C SER A 56 2.98 2.89 -13.08
N HIS A 57 3.80 2.59 -14.08
CA HIS A 57 4.97 1.74 -13.91
C HIS A 57 5.94 2.28 -12.83
N GLN A 58 6.18 3.59 -12.81
CA GLN A 58 7.05 4.21 -11.82
C GLN A 58 6.49 4.08 -10.39
N ALA A 59 5.20 4.32 -10.21
CA ALA A 59 4.55 4.22 -8.90
C ALA A 59 4.57 2.78 -8.37
N GLU A 60 4.34 1.80 -9.25
CA GLU A 60 4.44 0.38 -8.91
C GLU A 60 5.86 0.00 -8.47
N GLN A 61 6.87 0.47 -9.19
CA GLN A 61 8.27 0.22 -8.84
C GLN A 61 8.62 0.82 -7.48
N ASP A 62 8.15 2.03 -7.20
CA ASP A 62 8.38 2.69 -5.94
C ASP A 62 7.77 1.93 -4.76
N PHE A 63 6.55 1.41 -4.90
CA PHE A 63 5.94 0.57 -3.87
C PHE A 63 6.69 -0.76 -3.72
N SER A 64 6.99 -1.44 -4.82
CA SER A 64 7.69 -2.73 -4.83
C SER A 64 9.03 -2.70 -4.05
N ILE A 65 9.81 -1.62 -4.19
CA ILE A 65 11.08 -1.45 -3.44
C ILE A 65 10.83 -1.45 -1.92
N ARG A 66 9.81 -0.72 -1.44
CA ARG A 66 9.54 -0.60 0.00
C ARG A 66 8.82 -1.82 0.54
N GLU A 67 7.98 -2.47 -0.26
CA GLU A 67 7.36 -3.76 0.08
C GLU A 67 8.42 -4.85 0.25
N LYS A 68 9.39 -4.93 -0.66
CA LYS A 68 10.52 -5.84 -0.54
C LYS A 68 11.33 -5.56 0.73
N TRP A 69 11.65 -4.29 0.98
CA TRP A 69 12.37 -3.88 2.19
C TRP A 69 11.61 -4.30 3.45
N PHE A 70 10.29 -4.06 3.52
CA PHE A 70 9.46 -4.43 4.66
C PHE A 70 9.40 -5.95 4.84
N ALA A 71 9.26 -6.70 3.75
CA ALA A 71 9.22 -8.16 3.78
C ALA A 71 10.51 -8.75 4.38
N GLU A 72 11.67 -8.23 3.97
CA GLU A 72 12.99 -8.73 4.38
C GLU A 72 13.41 -8.25 5.77
N ASN A 73 13.15 -6.98 6.11
CA ASN A 73 13.70 -6.37 7.33
C ASN A 73 12.71 -6.37 8.51
N PHE A 74 11.41 -6.49 8.25
CA PHE A 74 10.39 -6.45 9.28
C PHE A 74 9.63 -7.76 9.35
N PHE A 75 8.95 -8.14 8.26
CA PHE A 75 8.02 -9.26 8.26
C PHE A 75 8.70 -10.60 8.58
N ARG A 76 9.79 -10.95 7.88
CA ARG A 76 10.53 -12.18 8.16
C ARG A 76 11.12 -12.22 9.55
N ARG A 77 11.75 -11.13 10.01
CA ARG A 77 12.31 -11.05 11.37
C ARG A 77 11.25 -11.21 12.46
N PHE A 78 10.05 -10.67 12.23
CA PHE A 78 8.94 -10.85 13.14
C PHE A 78 8.43 -12.30 13.16
N MET A 79 8.24 -12.91 11.99
CA MET A 79 7.68 -14.27 11.89
C MET A 79 8.68 -15.38 12.26
N ASP A 80 9.93 -15.25 11.83
CA ASP A 80 10.96 -16.30 11.93
C ASP A 80 11.76 -16.17 13.24
N ASP A 81 12.14 -14.94 13.61
CA ASP A 81 13.02 -14.69 14.77
C ASP A 81 12.25 -14.23 16.02
N GLY A 82 10.93 -13.99 15.91
CA GLY A 82 10.10 -13.50 17.02
C GLY A 82 10.44 -12.08 17.48
N GLN A 83 11.19 -11.31 16.68
CA GLN A 83 11.56 -9.94 17.01
C GLN A 83 10.31 -9.06 17.06
N SER A 84 10.10 -8.32 18.15
CA SER A 84 8.92 -7.47 18.35
C SER A 84 9.22 -5.97 18.40
N ILE A 85 10.49 -5.59 18.47
CA ILE A 85 10.94 -4.21 18.56
C ILE A 85 11.66 -3.83 17.28
N PHE A 86 11.14 -2.81 16.60
CA PHE A 86 11.67 -2.30 15.35
C PHE A 86 11.72 -0.77 15.37
N PRO A 87 12.75 -0.15 14.76
CA PRO A 87 12.80 1.30 14.61
C PRO A 87 11.73 1.78 13.63
N TYR A 88 11.07 2.89 13.96
CA TYR A 88 10.14 3.56 13.06
C TYR A 88 10.92 4.43 12.07
N ASP A 89 11.25 3.87 10.91
CA ASP A 89 12.08 4.50 9.89
C ASP A 89 11.28 5.06 8.70
N LYS A 90 12.00 5.63 7.74
CA LYS A 90 11.40 6.22 6.55
C LYS A 90 10.65 5.18 5.70
N ASN A 91 11.21 3.99 5.58
CA ASN A 91 10.69 2.95 4.72
C ASN A 91 9.42 2.33 5.31
N LEU A 92 9.38 2.14 6.63
CA LEU A 92 8.25 1.63 7.36
C LEU A 92 7.04 2.55 7.21
N TYR A 93 7.19 3.87 7.43
CA TYR A 93 6.04 4.76 7.24
C TYR A 93 5.56 4.75 5.78
N TYR A 94 6.47 4.75 4.81
CA TYR A 94 6.09 4.76 3.40
C TYR A 94 5.31 3.49 3.04
N PHE A 95 5.78 2.34 3.51
CA PHE A 95 5.10 1.07 3.33
C PHE A 95 3.70 1.10 3.95
N LEU A 96 3.57 1.48 5.22
CA LEU A 96 2.28 1.53 5.92
C LEU A 96 1.28 2.41 5.20
N ILE A 97 1.69 3.63 4.82
CA ILE A 97 0.84 4.56 4.07
C ILE A 97 0.48 4.00 2.70
N SER A 98 1.40 3.32 2.01
CA SER A 98 1.11 2.74 0.70
C SER A 98 0.01 1.68 0.75
N VAL A 99 0.03 0.81 1.77
CA VAL A 99 -0.98 -0.24 1.96
C VAL A 99 -2.32 0.36 2.37
N LEU A 100 -2.30 1.28 3.36
CA LEU A 100 -3.51 1.99 3.82
C LEU A 100 -4.17 2.76 2.68
N TRP A 101 -3.39 3.48 1.87
CA TRP A 101 -3.89 4.26 0.76
C TRP A 101 -4.55 3.38 -0.31
N ARG A 102 -3.92 2.26 -0.71
CA ARG A 102 -4.56 1.32 -1.66
C ARG A 102 -5.82 0.68 -1.09
N GLY A 103 -5.82 0.35 0.19
CA GLY A 103 -7.00 -0.18 0.89
C GLY A 103 -8.15 0.83 0.90
N LEU A 104 -7.86 2.10 1.23
CA LEU A 104 -8.84 3.18 1.21
C LEU A 104 -9.41 3.39 -0.19
N LEU A 105 -8.56 3.48 -1.22
CA LEU A 105 -9.02 3.61 -2.60
C LEU A 105 -9.95 2.47 -3.00
N HIS A 106 -9.58 1.24 -2.64
CA HIS A 106 -10.40 0.07 -2.95
C HIS A 106 -11.78 0.14 -2.28
N GLN A 107 -11.85 0.63 -1.05
CA GLN A 107 -13.12 0.80 -0.32
C GLN A 107 -13.97 1.91 -0.93
N LEU A 108 -13.37 3.03 -1.32
CA LEU A 108 -14.10 4.15 -1.94
C LEU A 108 -14.74 3.80 -3.29
N GLU A 109 -14.25 2.76 -3.97
CA GLU A 109 -14.83 2.25 -5.20
C GLU A 109 -16.01 1.27 -4.99
N LEU A 110 -16.33 0.92 -3.74
CA LEU A 110 -17.49 0.08 -3.47
C LEU A 110 -18.78 0.83 -3.81
N PRO A 111 -19.75 0.22 -4.52
CA PRO A 111 -20.98 0.89 -4.94
C PRO A 111 -21.74 1.54 -3.78
N GLU A 112 -21.74 0.89 -2.62
CA GLU A 112 -22.42 1.36 -1.40
C GLU A 112 -21.81 2.67 -0.88
N ILE A 113 -20.49 2.84 -1.05
CA ILE A 113 -19.75 4.03 -0.60
C ILE A 113 -19.78 5.11 -1.69
N TYR A 114 -19.48 4.73 -2.94
CA TYR A 114 -19.44 5.66 -4.08
C TYR A 114 -20.78 6.36 -4.33
N SER A 115 -21.89 5.65 -4.12
CA SER A 115 -23.23 6.20 -4.34
C SER A 115 -23.69 7.13 -3.20
N ASN A 116 -22.95 7.19 -2.09
CA ASN A 116 -23.32 8.00 -0.93
C ASN A 116 -23.03 9.49 -1.22
N PRO A 117 -24.06 10.36 -1.28
CA PRO A 117 -23.88 11.77 -1.60
C PRO A 117 -23.03 12.53 -0.58
N GLN A 118 -22.94 12.04 0.66
CA GLN A 118 -22.16 12.67 1.73
C GLN A 118 -20.67 12.30 1.67
N LEU A 119 -20.32 11.23 0.95
CA LEU A 119 -18.96 10.71 0.84
C LEU A 119 -18.37 10.92 -0.56
N LYS A 120 -18.83 11.94 -1.30
CA LYS A 120 -18.25 12.30 -2.60
C LYS A 120 -16.79 12.70 -2.42
N VAL A 121 -15.89 11.76 -2.73
CA VAL A 121 -14.44 12.01 -2.76
C VAL A 121 -14.09 12.48 -4.16
N ASP A 122 -13.94 13.78 -4.33
CA ASP A 122 -13.38 14.35 -5.55
C ASP A 122 -11.86 14.10 -5.55
N PHE A 123 -11.42 13.11 -6.33
CA PHE A 123 -9.99 12.96 -6.59
C PHE A 123 -9.51 14.15 -7.41
N PRO A 124 -8.57 14.97 -6.91
CA PRO A 124 -8.15 16.17 -7.61
C PRO A 124 -7.59 15.80 -8.98
N LYS A 125 -8.20 16.34 -10.03
CA LYS A 125 -7.78 16.11 -11.42
C LYS A 125 -6.38 16.69 -11.73
N ASN A 126 -5.81 17.49 -10.83
CA ASN A 126 -4.48 18.10 -10.97
C ASN A 126 -3.56 17.61 -9.84
N SER A 127 -2.59 16.77 -10.21
CA SER A 127 -1.60 16.14 -9.31
C SER A 127 -0.42 17.05 -8.94
N SER A 128 -0.64 18.36 -8.81
CA SER A 128 0.40 19.29 -8.35
C SER A 128 0.50 19.42 -6.82
N LEU A 129 -0.37 18.74 -6.04
CA LEU A 129 -0.42 18.88 -4.58
C LEU A 129 0.09 17.68 -3.76
N CYS A 130 0.52 16.58 -4.38
CA CYS A 130 0.93 15.37 -3.64
C CYS A 130 2.45 15.22 -3.51
N LEU A 131 3.11 16.26 -3.00
CA LEU A 131 4.26 16.08 -2.13
C LEU A 131 4.07 17.04 -0.97
N PRO A 132 3.71 16.58 0.25
CA PRO A 132 3.86 17.45 1.40
C PRO A 132 5.33 17.86 1.42
N LYS A 133 5.60 19.15 1.21
CA LYS A 133 6.88 19.75 1.53
C LYS A 133 7.05 19.61 3.04
N TYR A 134 7.61 18.48 3.48
CA TYR A 134 7.94 18.29 4.89
C TYR A 134 8.84 19.45 5.31
N PRO A 135 8.50 20.22 6.35
CA PRO A 135 9.45 21.13 6.93
C PRO A 135 10.64 20.30 7.43
N ARG A 136 11.86 20.69 7.04
CA ARG A 136 13.11 20.14 7.61
C ARG A 136 12.97 20.20 9.13
N VAL A 137 12.83 19.05 9.77
CA VAL A 137 12.92 18.95 11.22
C VAL A 137 14.34 19.42 11.57
N LYS A 138 14.45 20.62 12.15
CA LYS A 138 15.70 21.05 12.78
C LYS A 138 15.93 20.06 13.92
N LEU A 139 17.00 19.28 13.81
CA LEU A 139 17.53 18.50 14.92
C LEU A 139 17.73 19.47 16.08
N LEU A 140 16.94 19.31 17.14
CA LEU A 140 17.25 19.90 18.44
C LEU A 140 18.47 19.15 18.94
N GLU A 141 19.62 19.83 18.93
CA GLU A 141 20.80 19.40 19.66
C GLU A 141 20.37 19.20 21.12
N GLN A 142 20.38 17.94 21.57
CA GLN A 142 20.28 17.64 22.99
C GLN A 142 21.60 18.07 23.62
N SER A 143 21.60 19.29 24.15
CA SER A 143 22.63 19.78 25.05
C SER A 143 22.73 18.84 26.26
N SER A 144 23.92 18.26 26.39
CA SER A 144 24.48 17.59 27.56
C SER A 144 23.97 18.24 28.87
N VAL A 145 23.27 17.44 29.68
CA VAL A 145 23.10 17.72 31.10
C VAL A 145 24.17 16.93 31.84
N ARG A 146 24.83 17.66 32.73
CA ARG A 146 25.99 17.31 33.54
C ARG A 146 25.73 16.17 34.52
#